data_AF-A0A6J4LR96-F1
#
_entry.id   AF-A0A6J4LR96-F1
#
_cell.length_a   1.000
_cell.length_b   1.000
_cell.length_c   1.000
_cell.angle_alpha   90.00
_cell.angle_beta   90.00
_cell.angle_gamma   90.00
#
_symmetry.space_group_name_H-M   'P 1'
#
loop_
_entity.id
_entity.type
_entity.pdbx_description
1 polymer ?
#
loop_
_entity_poly.entity_id
_entity_poly.type
_entity_poly.pdbx_seq_one_letter_code
_entity_poly.pdbx_strand_id
1 'polypeptide(L)'
;KRMRVSDFRGSSALAYEADAVLMLNNKYDVVARHHLMYNLAKAEKFREWAVLTVEKNRSGRDGIDLEFQKRFEQGRFEPTGRRVAEQLVDERVFVE
;
A
#
# COMPACT_ATOMS: atom_id res chain seq x y z
N LYS A 1 8.63 -4.95 5.47
CA LYS A 1 8.60 -3.47 5.63
C LYS A 1 7.86 -2.92 4.43
N ARG A 2 6.87 -2.06 4.64
CA ARG A 2 6.13 -1.39 3.56
C ARG A 2 6.96 -0.24 3.00
N MET A 3 7.05 -0.13 1.68
CA MET A 3 7.77 0.96 1.02
C MET A 3 6.97 2.26 1.14
N ARG A 4 7.66 3.34 1.49
CA ARG A 4 7.14 4.70 1.65
C ARG A 4 7.92 5.68 0.79
N VAL A 5 7.37 6.88 0.58
CA VAL A 5 8.04 7.95 -0.18
C VAL A 5 9.40 8.29 0.44
N SER A 6 9.50 8.30 1.77
CA SER A 6 10.73 8.56 2.51
C SER A 6 11.87 7.59 2.20
N ASP A 7 11.56 6.38 1.71
CA ASP A 7 12.58 5.38 1.35
C ASP A 7 13.31 5.73 0.05
N PHE A 8 12.83 6.70 -0.75
CA PHE A 8 13.47 7.14 -1.98
C PHE A 8 14.54 8.21 -1.71
N ARG A 9 15.67 8.09 -2.42
CA ARG A 9 16.69 9.14 -2.41
C ARG A 9 16.15 10.40 -3.07
N GLY A 10 16.29 11.55 -2.40
CA GLY A 10 15.73 12.82 -2.89
C GLY A 10 14.20 12.90 -2.77
N SER A 11 13.60 12.01 -1.97
CA SER A 11 12.15 11.95 -1.73
C SER A 11 11.55 13.27 -1.30
N SER A 12 12.26 14.09 -0.52
CA SER A 12 11.78 15.41 -0.10
C SER A 12 11.52 16.36 -1.27
N ALA A 13 12.45 16.44 -2.23
CA ALA A 13 12.28 17.28 -3.41
C ALA A 13 11.18 16.75 -4.34
N LEU A 14 11.16 15.43 -4.57
CA LEU A 14 10.14 14.78 -5.39
C LEU A 14 8.74 14.94 -4.78
N ALA A 15 8.62 14.71 -3.48
CA ALA A 15 7.37 14.90 -2.76
C ALA A 15 6.96 16.37 -2.68
N TYR A 16 7.89 17.33 -2.69
CA TYR A 16 7.57 18.75 -2.69
C TYR A 16 6.89 19.17 -4.00
N GLU A 17 7.51 18.83 -5.13
CA GLU A 17 7.05 19.21 -6.48
C GLU A 17 5.77 18.49 -6.91
N ALA A 18 5.63 17.19 -6.63
CA ALA A 18 4.52 16.39 -7.12
C ALA A 18 3.16 16.83 -6.55
N ASP A 19 2.12 16.89 -7.37
CA ASP A 19 0.75 17.15 -6.87
C ASP A 19 0.15 15.94 -6.15
N ALA A 20 0.48 14.73 -6.62
CA ALA A 20 0.06 13.49 -6.01
C ALA A 20 1.22 12.49 -5.99
N VAL A 21 1.29 11.70 -4.92
CA VAL A 21 2.25 10.61 -4.79
C VAL A 21 1.49 9.36 -4.38
N LEU A 22 1.64 8.33 -5.19
CA LEU A 22 1.00 7.04 -5.00
C LEU A 22 2.06 5.97 -4.79
N MET A 23 1.93 5.20 -3.71
CA MET A 23 2.82 4.09 -3.41
C MET A 23 2.09 2.77 -3.59
N LEU A 24 2.61 1.93 -4.47
CA LEU A 24 2.06 0.61 -4.75
C LEU A 24 2.92 -0.45 -4.06
N ASN A 25 2.28 -1.27 -3.23
CA ASN A 25 2.91 -2.38 -2.54
C ASN A 25 2.12 -3.67 -2.82
N ASN A 26 2.78 -4.82 -2.77
CA ASN A 26 2.10 -6.10 -2.82
C ASN A 26 1.47 -6.40 -1.44
N LYS A 27 0.17 -6.72 -1.40
CA LYS A 27 -0.57 -6.86 -0.13
C LYS A 27 0.04 -7.93 0.77
N TYR A 28 0.46 -9.05 0.18
CA TYR A 28 1.11 -10.14 0.91
C TYR A 28 2.32 -9.67 1.73
N ASP A 29 3.10 -8.72 1.21
CA ASP A 29 4.36 -8.27 1.82
C ASP A 29 4.18 -7.18 2.88
N VAL A 30 3.02 -6.51 2.87
CA VAL A 30 2.75 -5.33 3.71
C VAL A 30 1.64 -5.51 4.73
N VAL A 31 0.91 -6.62 4.70
CA VAL A 31 -0.05 -6.96 5.76
C VAL A 31 0.68 -7.52 6.99
N ALA A 32 0.24 -7.14 8.18
CA ALA A 32 0.83 -7.61 9.44
C ALA A 32 0.71 -9.14 9.59
N ARG A 33 1.76 -9.78 10.11
CA ARG A 33 1.86 -11.26 10.17
C ARG A 33 0.69 -11.94 10.87
N HIS A 34 0.13 -11.32 11.91
CA HIS A 34 -1.00 -11.91 12.62
C HIS A 34 -2.22 -12.09 11.71
N HIS A 35 -2.47 -11.20 10.75
CA HIS A 35 -3.54 -11.38 9.76
C HIS A 35 -3.28 -12.53 8.78
N LEU A 36 -2.02 -12.88 8.52
CA LEU A 36 -1.64 -14.02 7.68
C LEU A 36 -1.78 -15.36 8.42
N MET A 37 -1.45 -15.37 9.71
CA MET A 37 -1.44 -16.58 10.54
C MET A 37 -2.85 -17.10 10.87
N TYR A 38 -3.82 -16.20 11.08
CA TYR A 38 -5.20 -16.61 11.40
C TYR A 38 -5.92 -17.29 10.23
N ASN A 39 -5.49 -17.08 8.99
CA ASN A 39 -6.14 -17.66 7.81
C ASN A 39 -5.16 -17.85 6.65
N LEU A 40 -4.46 -18.99 6.61
CA LEU A 40 -3.52 -19.33 5.54
C LEU A 40 -4.16 -19.28 4.14
N ALA A 41 -5.42 -19.72 4.01
CA ALA A 41 -6.13 -19.68 2.72
C ALA A 41 -6.36 -18.25 2.24
N LYS A 42 -6.55 -17.29 3.15
CA LYS A 42 -6.64 -15.85 2.84
C LYS A 42 -5.26 -15.25 2.57
N ALA A 43 -4.22 -15.72 3.24
CA ALA A 43 -2.84 -15.26 3.05
C ALA A 43 -2.37 -15.48 1.60
N GLU A 44 -2.58 -16.68 1.04
CA GLU A 44 -2.20 -16.94 -0.36
C GLU A 44 -2.98 -16.04 -1.33
N LYS A 45 -4.26 -15.76 -1.06
CA LYS A 45 -5.04 -14.82 -1.88
C LYS A 45 -4.46 -13.41 -1.87
N PHE A 46 -3.79 -12.95 -0.82
CA PHE A 46 -3.18 -11.61 -0.82
C PHE A 46 -2.08 -11.44 -1.86
N ARG A 47 -1.49 -12.53 -2.37
CA ARG A 47 -0.58 -12.48 -3.52
C ARG A 47 -1.26 -11.99 -4.80
N GLU A 48 -2.58 -12.02 -4.87
CA GLU A 48 -3.35 -11.46 -5.98
C GLU A 48 -3.75 -10.01 -5.77
N TRP A 49 -3.38 -9.37 -4.65
CA TRP A 49 -3.78 -8.00 -4.34
C TRP A 49 -2.58 -7.06 -4.25
N ALA A 50 -2.81 -5.81 -4.64
CA ALA A 50 -1.90 -4.71 -4.39
C ALA A 50 -2.57 -3.68 -3.47
N VAL A 51 -1.77 -3.08 -2.61
CA VAL A 51 -2.13 -1.94 -1.76
C VAL A 51 -1.61 -0.67 -2.42
N LEU A 52 -2.51 0.22 -2.79
CA LEU A 52 -2.23 1.58 -3.26
C LEU A 52 -2.41 2.55 -2.10
N THR A 53 -1.34 3.25 -1.75
CA THR A 53 -1.32 4.29 -0.73
C THR A 53 -1.32 5.64 -1.39
N VAL A 54 -2.23 6.52 -1.00
CA VAL A 54 -2.20 7.93 -1.38
C VAL A 54 -1.31 8.66 -0.36
N GLU A 55 -0.01 8.77 -0.63
CA GLU A 55 0.96 9.40 0.27
C GLU A 55 0.91 10.93 0.20
N LYS A 56 0.57 11.47 -0.97
CA LYS A 56 0.32 12.90 -1.16
C LYS A 56 -0.85 13.08 -2.13
N ASN A 57 -1.69 14.04 -1.83
CA ASN A 57 -2.75 14.51 -2.72
C ASN A 57 -3.03 15.99 -2.44
N ARG A 58 -2.45 16.90 -3.24
CA ARG A 58 -2.57 18.35 -3.05
C ARG A 58 -4.01 18.86 -3.12
N SER A 59 -4.86 18.18 -3.89
CA SER A 59 -6.25 18.61 -4.16
C SER A 59 -7.29 17.82 -3.36
N GLY A 60 -6.88 17.02 -2.38
CA GLY A 60 -7.80 16.13 -1.68
C GLY A 60 -7.21 15.45 -0.48
N ARG A 61 -7.73 14.26 -0.17
CA ARG A 61 -7.33 13.48 1.00
C ARG A 61 -6.11 12.61 0.69
N ASP A 62 -5.16 12.60 1.60
CA ASP A 62 -3.99 11.73 1.67
C ASP A 62 -4.12 10.71 2.83
N GLY A 63 -3.11 9.85 2.99
CA GLY A 63 -3.08 8.82 4.02
C GLY A 63 -4.13 7.72 3.84
N ILE A 64 -4.67 7.55 2.63
CA ILE A 64 -5.67 6.51 2.33
C ILE A 64 -4.98 5.29 1.73
N ASP A 65 -5.35 4.12 2.26
CA ASP A 65 -4.95 2.83 1.75
C ASP A 65 -6.11 2.15 1.03
N LEU A 66 -5.91 1.92 -0.26
CA LEU A 66 -6.83 1.22 -1.15
C LEU A 66 -6.20 -0.11 -1.57
N GLU A 67 -7.03 -1.09 -1.91
CA GLU A 67 -6.59 -2.35 -2.49
C GLU A 67 -7.30 -2.66 -3.79
N PHE A 68 -6.53 -3.22 -4.71
CA PHE A 68 -6.98 -3.62 -6.04
C PHE A 68 -6.49 -5.03 -6.34
N GLN A 69 -7.34 -5.83 -7.00
CA GLN A 69 -6.95 -7.15 -7.46
C GLN A 69 -6.06 -7.02 -8.69
N LYS A 70 -4.99 -7.81 -8.73
CA LYS A 70 -4.06 -7.92 -9.84
C LYS A 70 -4.60 -8.89 -10.88
N ARG A 71 -4.50 -8.51 -12.15
CA ARG A 71 -4.69 -9.35 -13.32
C ARG A 71 -3.42 -9.28 -14.17
N PHE A 72 -2.31 -9.73 -13.59
CA PHE A 72 -0.99 -9.57 -14.20
C PHE A 72 -0.78 -10.44 -15.45
N GLU A 73 -1.54 -11.52 -15.59
CA GLU A 73 -1.68 -12.24 -16.87
C GLU A 73 -2.13 -11.31 -18.01
N GLN A 74 -2.83 -10.22 -17.69
CA GLN A 74 -3.29 -9.18 -18.60
C GLN A 74 -2.57 -7.84 -18.40
N GLY A 75 -1.52 -7.80 -17.57
CA GLY A 75 -0.76 -6.59 -17.27
C GLY A 75 -1.56 -5.45 -16.61
N ARG A 76 -2.65 -5.75 -15.89
CA ARG A 76 -3.55 -4.72 -15.33
C ARG A 76 -4.03 -5.00 -13.91
N PHE A 77 -4.76 -4.04 -13.35
CA PHE A 77 -5.54 -4.18 -12.12
C PHE A 77 -7.03 -4.18 -12.43
N GLU A 78 -7.83 -4.82 -11.57
CA GLU A 78 -9.27 -4.59 -11.57
C GLU A 78 -9.54 -3.15 -11.15
N PRO A 79 -10.41 -2.40 -11.87
CA PRO A 79 -10.65 -0.98 -11.61
C PRO A 79 -11.43 -0.76 -10.31
N THR A 80 -12.21 -1.75 -9.88
CA THR A 80 -12.98 -1.70 -8.65
C THR A 80 -12.08 -2.05 -7.48
N GLY A 81 -11.68 -1.01 -6.73
CA GLY A 81 -10.94 -1.16 -5.48
C GLY A 81 -11.83 -0.98 -4.25
N ARG A 82 -11.24 -1.24 -3.08
CA ARG A 82 -11.85 -0.95 -1.78
C ARG A 82 -10.79 -0.45 -0.81
N ARG A 83 -11.19 0.03 0.37
CA ARG A 83 -10.23 0.34 1.43
C ARG A 83 -9.60 -0.93 1.97
N VAL A 84 -8.32 -0.84 2.33
CA VAL A 84 -7.64 -1.90 3.06
C VAL A 84 -8.28 -2.05 4.44
N ALA A 85 -8.66 -3.28 4.81
CA ALA A 85 -9.25 -3.58 6.10
C ALA A 85 -8.22 -4.12 7.11
N GLU A 86 -7.18 -4.79 6.61
CA GLU A 86 -6.13 -5.38 7.43
C GLU A 86 -5.12 -4.34 7.92
N GLN A 87 -4.54 -4.59 9.09
CA GLN A 87 -3.45 -3.76 9.58
C GLN A 87 -2.20 -3.94 8.70
N LEU A 88 -1.68 -2.82 8.21
CA LEU A 88 -0.45 -2.77 7.44
C LEU A 88 0.77 -2.57 8.35
N VAL A 89 1.91 -3.13 7.96
CA VAL A 89 3.17 -2.95 8.70
C VAL A 89 3.79 -1.60 8.35
N ASP A 90 3.44 -0.60 9.15
CA ASP A 90 4.06 0.71 9.14
C ASP A 90 5.27 0.76 10.09
N GLU A 91 6.29 1.54 9.75
CA GLU A 91 7.47 1.72 10.62
C GLU A 91 7.22 2.61 11.84
N ARG A 92 6.04 3.21 12.00
CA ARG A 92 5.76 4.12 13.11
C ARG A 92 5.43 3.38 14.39
N VAL A 93 6.49 2.84 15.01
CA VAL A 93 6.59 2.79 16.47
C VAL A 93 7.05 4.19 16.90
N PHE A 94 6.11 5.09 17.20
CA PHE A 94 6.44 6.23 18.05
C PHE A 94 6.41 5.71 19.49
N VAL A 95 7.60 5.52 20.06
CA VAL A 95 7.79 5.42 21.50
C VAL A 95 8.69 6.59 21.88
N GLU A 96 8.13 7.41 22.77
CA GLU A 96 8.56 8.72 23.29
C GLU A 96 8.08 9.97 22.52
#